data_AF-A0A1F9ESZ4-F1
#
_entry.id   AF-A0A1F9ESZ4-F1
#
_cell.length_a   1.000
_cell.length_b   1.000
_cell.length_c   1.000
_cell.angle_alpha   90.00
_cell.angle_beta   90.00
_cell.angle_gamma   90.00
#
_symmetry.space_group_name_H-M   'P 1'
#
loop_
_entity.id
_entity.type
_entity.pdbx_description
1 polymer ?
#
loop_
_entity_poly.entity_id
_entity_poly.type
_entity_poly.pdbx_seq_one_letter_code
_entity_poly.pdbx_strand_id
1 'polypeptide(L)'
;MRRLPLLVVVCGASWLAACPPGSLVGQPCAEVGAEVCEGDQLLRCDGQFYRVLAPCAGKCIEGKAEIAHTGDTISADETWTCTDGPHLVEGIVTVADDATLTIEAGALLRLQPASRIATTRAGRVESVGTAEAPILFTSKNGLSGSFGAGAEGGLNIFAVETGEPSVVEHTIIERGIHGMGIFGLSSNADPPVVRDNTLRDNENFGILVTCDEDGAPIPDFDADGNLFFNNGGEVSGCDGT
;
A
#
# COMPACT_ATOMS: atom_id res chain seq x y z
N MET A 1 18.92 -38.98 -62.26
CA MET A 1 19.75 -37.98 -61.56
C MET A 1 19.06 -37.63 -60.24
N ARG A 2 19.82 -37.64 -59.14
CA ARG A 2 19.36 -37.62 -57.74
C ARG A 2 18.47 -36.40 -57.44
N ARG A 3 17.28 -36.64 -56.89
CA ARG A 3 16.52 -35.61 -56.16
C ARG A 3 16.87 -35.76 -54.67
N LEU A 4 17.56 -34.77 -54.12
CA LEU A 4 17.82 -34.62 -52.68
C LEU A 4 16.47 -34.45 -51.95
N PRO A 5 16.18 -35.18 -50.86
CA PRO A 5 15.12 -34.77 -49.96
C PRO A 5 15.59 -33.55 -49.15
N LEU A 6 14.80 -32.48 -49.21
CA LEU A 6 14.93 -31.29 -48.40
C LEU A 6 14.68 -31.68 -46.94
N LEU A 7 15.72 -31.66 -46.10
CA LEU A 7 15.60 -31.82 -44.65
C LEU A 7 15.07 -30.50 -44.08
N VAL A 8 13.77 -30.41 -43.82
CA VAL A 8 13.21 -29.33 -43.00
C VAL A 8 13.65 -29.60 -41.57
N VAL A 9 14.70 -28.91 -41.13
CA VAL A 9 15.04 -28.83 -39.71
C VAL A 9 13.98 -27.93 -39.07
N VAL A 10 12.95 -28.55 -38.48
CA VAL A 10 12.11 -27.88 -37.50
C VAL A 10 13.02 -27.65 -36.29
N CYS A 11 13.56 -26.45 -36.15
CA CYS A 11 14.29 -26.07 -34.94
C CYS A 11 13.32 -26.23 -33.76
N GLY A 12 13.62 -27.23 -32.94
CA GLY A 12 12.89 -27.53 -31.72
C GLY A 12 12.94 -26.37 -30.75
N ALA A 13 11.83 -26.22 -30.02
CA ALA A 13 11.68 -25.35 -28.88
C ALA A 13 12.91 -25.41 -27.96
N SER A 14 13.49 -24.25 -27.67
CA SER A 14 14.33 -24.03 -26.50
C SER A 14 14.46 -22.53 -26.29
N TRP A 15 14.57 -22.12 -25.01
CA TRP A 15 14.49 -20.75 -24.47
C TRP A 15 13.13 -20.29 -23.96
N LEU A 16 12.48 -21.08 -23.10
CA LEU A 16 11.84 -20.53 -21.91
C LEU A 16 12.21 -21.46 -20.77
N ALA A 17 13.02 -20.97 -19.83
CA ALA A 17 13.26 -21.66 -18.57
C ALA A 17 11.88 -21.93 -17.95
N ALA A 18 11.53 -23.21 -17.81
CA ALA A 18 10.30 -23.60 -17.16
C ALA A 18 10.34 -23.04 -15.73
N CYS A 19 9.43 -22.12 -15.43
CA CYS A 19 9.05 -21.84 -14.06
C CYS A 19 8.70 -23.19 -13.40
N PRO A 20 9.01 -23.42 -12.11
CA PRO A 20 8.70 -24.67 -11.44
C PRO A 20 7.21 -25.03 -11.64
N PRO A 21 6.83 -26.32 -11.69
CA PRO A 21 5.50 -26.79 -12.10
C PRO A 21 4.34 -26.45 -11.14
N GLY A 22 4.46 -25.39 -10.34
CA GLY A 22 3.41 -24.84 -9.48
C GLY A 22 3.29 -23.32 -9.52
N SER A 23 4.11 -22.60 -10.31
CA SER A 23 4.10 -21.14 -10.29
C SER A 23 3.16 -20.50 -11.29
N LEU A 24 2.36 -19.55 -10.78
CA LEU A 24 1.44 -18.73 -11.56
C LEU A 24 2.16 -17.54 -12.20
N VAL A 25 3.38 -17.18 -11.79
CA VAL A 25 4.16 -16.10 -12.41
C VAL A 25 4.36 -16.38 -13.90
N GLY A 26 3.93 -15.43 -14.74
CA GLY A 26 3.97 -15.57 -16.19
C GLY A 26 2.91 -16.51 -16.77
N GLN A 27 2.02 -17.08 -15.95
CA GLN A 27 0.85 -17.83 -16.42
C GLN A 27 -0.27 -16.87 -16.84
N PRO A 28 -1.06 -17.24 -17.86
CA PRO A 28 -2.19 -16.44 -18.27
C PRO A 28 -3.26 -16.40 -17.18
N CYS A 29 -3.77 -15.21 -16.92
CA CYS A 29 -4.80 -14.96 -15.93
C CYS A 29 -6.18 -14.85 -16.59
N ALA A 30 -7.22 -15.29 -15.89
CA ALA A 30 -8.59 -15.29 -16.41
C ALA A 30 -9.23 -13.88 -16.39
N GLU A 31 -8.83 -13.04 -15.44
CA GLU A 31 -9.40 -11.70 -15.23
C GLU A 31 -8.30 -10.69 -14.92
N VAL A 32 -8.28 -9.57 -15.66
CA VAL A 32 -7.36 -8.46 -15.44
C VAL A 32 -7.57 -7.88 -14.05
N GLY A 33 -6.48 -7.71 -13.29
CA GLY A 33 -6.52 -7.26 -11.90
C GLY A 33 -6.77 -8.36 -10.86
N ALA A 34 -6.97 -9.62 -11.28
CA ALA A 34 -7.05 -10.74 -10.36
C ALA A 34 -5.75 -10.90 -9.58
N GLU A 35 -5.87 -11.01 -8.26
CA GLU A 35 -4.77 -11.20 -7.32
C GLU A 35 -4.76 -12.62 -6.76
N VAL A 36 -3.58 -13.23 -6.73
CA VAL A 36 -3.39 -14.58 -6.21
C VAL A 36 -2.13 -14.63 -5.39
N CYS A 37 -2.21 -15.15 -4.17
CA CYS A 37 -1.03 -15.45 -3.38
C CYS A 37 -0.44 -16.81 -3.78
N GLU A 38 0.79 -16.82 -4.27
CA GLU A 38 1.59 -18.02 -4.47
C GLU A 38 2.72 -18.06 -3.44
N GLY A 39 2.60 -18.95 -2.45
CA GLY A 39 3.54 -19.00 -1.33
C GLY A 39 3.48 -17.71 -0.51
N ASP A 40 4.57 -16.95 -0.52
CA ASP A 40 4.71 -15.63 0.07
C ASP A 40 4.69 -14.52 -0.97
N GLN A 41 4.20 -14.74 -2.20
CA GLN A 41 4.20 -13.75 -3.28
C GLN A 41 2.78 -13.43 -3.72
N LEU A 42 2.37 -12.18 -3.54
CA LEU A 42 1.14 -11.65 -4.13
C LEU A 42 1.41 -11.46 -5.62
N LEU A 43 0.63 -12.13 -6.43
CA LEU A 43 0.68 -12.03 -7.89
C LEU A 43 -0.55 -11.29 -8.38
N ARG A 44 -0.43 -10.46 -9.41
CA ARG A 44 -1.58 -9.86 -10.09
C ARG A 44 -1.52 -10.00 -11.59
N CYS A 45 -2.70 -10.20 -12.16
CA CYS A 45 -2.92 -10.18 -13.59
C CYS A 45 -2.72 -8.77 -14.18
N ASP A 46 -1.61 -8.57 -14.89
CA ASP A 46 -1.26 -7.33 -15.60
C ASP A 46 -1.70 -7.41 -17.07
N GLY A 47 -3.00 -7.56 -17.30
CA GLY A 47 -3.60 -7.62 -18.63
C GLY A 47 -3.61 -9.02 -19.28
N GLN A 48 -2.48 -9.73 -19.29
CA GLN A 48 -2.40 -11.08 -19.87
C GLN A 48 -1.79 -12.13 -18.96
N PHE A 49 -0.90 -11.76 -18.04
CA PHE A 49 -0.17 -12.72 -17.20
C PHE A 49 -0.11 -12.26 -15.74
N TYR A 50 0.00 -13.21 -14.82
CA TYR A 50 0.30 -12.91 -13.43
C TYR A 50 1.75 -12.43 -13.29
N ARG A 51 1.95 -11.30 -12.61
CA ARG A 51 3.26 -10.76 -12.21
C ARG A 51 3.35 -10.70 -10.70
N VAL A 52 4.55 -10.90 -10.15
CA VAL A 52 4.80 -10.68 -8.71
C VAL A 52 4.65 -9.19 -8.42
N LEU A 53 3.78 -8.89 -7.48
CA LEU A 53 3.41 -7.54 -7.06
C LEU A 53 4.03 -7.13 -5.73
N ALA A 54 4.15 -8.08 -4.80
CA ALA A 54 4.69 -7.90 -3.46
C ALA A 54 4.83 -9.27 -2.79
N PRO A 55 5.50 -9.38 -1.63
CA PRO A 55 5.27 -10.50 -0.73
C PRO A 55 3.80 -10.52 -0.28
N CYS A 56 3.22 -11.69 -0.01
CA CYS A 56 1.91 -11.90 0.64
C CYS A 56 1.99 -11.53 2.13
N ALA A 57 2.38 -10.30 2.42
CA ALA A 57 2.27 -9.71 3.76
C ALA A 57 0.91 -9.93 4.41
N GLY A 58 -0.17 -10.10 3.64
CA GLY A 58 -1.54 -10.34 4.13
C GLY A 58 -1.79 -11.70 4.80
N LYS A 59 -0.79 -12.35 5.41
CA LYS A 59 -0.94 -13.67 6.04
C LYS A 59 -1.38 -13.60 7.51
N CYS A 60 -2.05 -12.54 7.94
CA CYS A 60 -2.63 -12.38 9.28
C CYS A 60 -3.85 -13.28 9.46
N ILE A 61 -3.51 -14.57 9.43
CA ILE A 61 -4.21 -15.77 9.81
C ILE A 61 -5.49 -15.99 9.01
N GLU A 62 -5.32 -16.69 7.89
CA GLU A 62 -6.41 -17.42 7.24
C GLU A 62 -7.22 -18.17 8.30
N GLY A 63 -8.48 -17.76 8.52
CA GLY A 63 -9.37 -18.33 9.53
C GLY A 63 -9.50 -17.58 10.88
N LYS A 64 -8.77 -16.48 11.12
CA LYS A 64 -9.07 -15.54 12.23
C LYS A 64 -10.24 -14.63 11.85
N ALA A 65 -11.02 -14.24 12.86
CA ALA A 65 -12.02 -13.19 12.73
C ALA A 65 -11.33 -11.82 12.56
N GLU A 66 -12.02 -10.92 11.85
CA GLU A 66 -11.57 -9.55 11.72
C GLU A 66 -11.80 -8.76 13.00
N ILE A 67 -10.91 -7.82 13.28
CA ILE A 67 -11.02 -6.90 14.40
C ILE A 67 -11.57 -5.59 13.86
N ALA A 68 -12.82 -5.29 14.22
CA ALA A 68 -13.52 -4.11 13.74
C ALA A 68 -13.11 -2.85 14.53
N HIS A 69 -12.76 -1.80 13.78
CA HIS A 69 -12.49 -0.45 14.27
C HIS A 69 -13.56 0.48 13.71
N THR A 70 -14.55 0.81 14.54
CA THR A 70 -15.82 1.42 14.11
C THR A 70 -15.81 2.95 13.98
N GLY A 71 -14.62 3.56 13.95
CA GLY A 71 -14.45 5.01 13.86
C GLY A 71 -14.29 5.71 15.22
N ASP A 72 -13.70 5.01 16.18
CA ASP A 72 -13.40 5.55 17.51
C ASP A 72 -12.08 6.34 17.52
N THR A 73 -11.89 7.10 18.60
CA THR A 73 -10.64 7.82 18.86
C THR A 73 -9.69 6.96 19.70
N ILE A 74 -8.50 6.73 19.17
CA ILE A 74 -7.36 6.17 19.90
C ILE A 74 -6.79 7.30 20.77
N SER A 75 -7.04 7.23 22.07
CA SER A 75 -6.69 8.26 23.07
C SER A 75 -5.52 7.87 23.97
N ALA A 76 -5.00 6.66 23.78
CA ALA A 76 -3.81 6.13 24.41
C ALA A 76 -3.15 5.16 23.44
N ASP A 77 -1.87 4.88 23.65
CA ASP A 77 -1.11 4.01 22.77
C ASP A 77 -1.80 2.66 22.52
N GLU A 78 -1.85 2.28 21.25
CA GLU A 78 -2.48 1.05 20.80
C GLU A 78 -1.56 0.35 19.79
N THR A 79 -1.55 -0.99 19.81
CA THR A 79 -0.75 -1.80 18.90
C THR A 79 -1.63 -2.74 18.10
N TRP A 80 -1.50 -2.72 16.79
CA TRP A 80 -2.20 -3.59 15.85
C TRP A 80 -1.22 -4.60 15.28
N THR A 81 -1.52 -5.88 15.50
CA THR A 81 -0.61 -6.96 15.15
C THR A 81 -1.23 -7.94 14.18
N CYS A 82 -0.38 -8.56 13.38
CA CYS A 82 -0.80 -9.65 12.52
C CYS A 82 -1.35 -10.87 13.30
N THR A 83 -0.91 -11.07 14.54
CA THR A 83 -1.34 -12.20 15.38
C THR A 83 -2.76 -12.05 15.92
N ASP A 84 -3.25 -10.83 16.04
CA ASP A 84 -4.62 -10.57 16.49
C ASP A 84 -5.62 -10.98 15.39
N GLY A 85 -5.32 -10.62 14.15
CA GLY A 85 -6.06 -10.97 12.94
C GLY A 85 -6.04 -9.82 11.94
N PRO A 86 -6.82 -9.87 10.85
CA PRO A 86 -6.99 -8.72 9.97
C PRO A 86 -7.72 -7.59 10.71
N HIS A 87 -7.22 -6.37 10.62
CA HIS A 87 -7.83 -5.17 11.19
C HIS A 87 -8.80 -4.58 10.14
N LEU A 88 -10.09 -4.56 10.46
CA LEU A 88 -11.14 -3.99 9.60
C LEU A 88 -11.45 -2.57 10.06
N VAL A 89 -11.18 -1.58 9.22
CA VAL A 89 -11.47 -0.17 9.50
C VAL A 89 -12.82 0.18 8.86
N GLU A 90 -13.85 0.39 9.69
CA GLU A 90 -15.23 0.60 9.24
C GLU A 90 -15.65 2.08 9.22
N GLY A 91 -14.85 2.96 9.82
CA GLY A 91 -15.12 4.39 9.92
C GLY A 91 -13.86 5.25 9.91
N ILE A 92 -13.88 6.37 10.63
CA ILE A 92 -12.73 7.27 10.77
C ILE A 92 -12.05 6.98 12.09
N VAL A 93 -10.95 6.23 12.08
CA VAL A 93 -10.14 6.01 13.27
C VAL A 93 -9.23 7.21 13.46
N THR A 94 -9.41 7.93 14.57
CA THR A 94 -8.61 9.12 14.87
C THR A 94 -7.57 8.80 15.93
N VAL A 95 -6.28 9.01 15.63
CA VAL A 95 -5.21 8.97 16.62
C VAL A 95 -5.10 10.36 17.23
N ALA A 96 -5.47 10.49 18.50
CA ALA A 96 -5.49 11.76 19.21
C ALA A 96 -4.08 12.26 19.56
N ASP A 97 -4.01 13.51 20.03
CA ASP A 97 -2.78 14.11 20.50
C ASP A 97 -2.15 13.25 21.61
N ASP A 98 -0.82 13.12 21.55
CA ASP A 98 0.00 12.33 22.48
C ASP A 98 -0.26 10.81 22.48
N ALA A 99 -1.12 10.29 21.59
CA ALA A 99 -1.32 8.86 21.38
C ALA A 99 -0.54 8.34 20.17
N THR A 100 0.00 7.13 20.28
CA THR A 100 0.66 6.42 19.18
C THR A 100 -0.12 5.16 18.78
N LEU A 101 -0.50 5.09 17.50
CA LEU A 101 -0.93 3.83 16.89
C LEU A 101 0.29 3.13 16.27
N THR A 102 0.68 2.00 16.86
CA THR A 102 1.73 1.13 16.32
C THR A 102 1.10 0.02 15.49
N ILE A 103 1.55 -0.15 14.26
CA ILE A 103 1.15 -1.22 13.36
C ILE A 103 2.40 -2.06 13.10
N GLU A 104 2.39 -3.30 13.57
CA GLU A 104 3.56 -4.17 13.48
C GLU A 104 3.69 -4.83 12.11
N ALA A 105 4.93 -5.22 11.77
CA ALA A 105 5.26 -5.91 10.54
C ALA A 105 4.32 -7.08 10.22
N GLY A 106 3.95 -7.17 8.94
CA GLY A 106 3.03 -8.18 8.44
C GLY A 106 1.55 -7.85 8.66
N ALA A 107 1.16 -6.85 9.45
CA ALA A 107 -0.24 -6.56 9.71
C ALA A 107 -1.07 -6.31 8.42
N LEU A 108 -2.32 -6.78 8.43
CA LEU A 108 -3.29 -6.58 7.34
C LEU A 108 -4.42 -5.66 7.79
N LEU A 109 -4.54 -4.54 7.11
CA LEU A 109 -5.58 -3.55 7.31
C LEU A 109 -6.51 -3.52 6.10
N ARG A 110 -7.80 -3.76 6.35
CA ARG A 110 -8.85 -3.74 5.33
C ARG A 110 -9.77 -2.57 5.60
N LEU A 111 -9.80 -1.62 4.67
CA LEU A 111 -10.59 -0.41 4.82
C LEU A 111 -11.92 -0.54 4.08
N GLN A 112 -13.03 -0.30 4.77
CA GLN A 112 -14.35 -0.16 4.17
C GLN A 112 -14.47 1.10 3.30
N PRO A 113 -15.51 1.19 2.46
CA PRO A 113 -15.75 2.41 1.71
C PRO A 113 -15.84 3.66 2.59
N ALA A 114 -15.20 4.75 2.18
CA ALA A 114 -15.14 6.02 2.92
C ALA A 114 -14.49 5.96 4.32
N SER A 115 -13.82 4.85 4.68
CA SER A 115 -13.10 4.71 5.95
C SER A 115 -11.64 5.16 5.83
N ARG A 116 -11.03 5.53 6.95
CA ARG A 116 -9.63 5.99 7.02
C ARG A 116 -9.08 5.91 8.44
N ILE A 117 -7.75 5.95 8.53
CA ILE A 117 -7.03 6.29 9.75
C ILE A 117 -6.50 7.71 9.57
N ALA A 118 -6.66 8.55 10.59
CA ALA A 118 -6.19 9.92 10.58
C ALA A 118 -5.52 10.27 11.91
N THR A 119 -4.40 10.97 11.88
CA THR A 119 -3.85 11.60 13.09
C THR A 119 -4.48 12.97 13.31
N THR A 120 -4.51 13.43 14.56
CA THR A 120 -4.50 14.87 14.85
C THR A 120 -3.07 15.42 14.63
N ARG A 121 -2.86 16.73 14.87
CA ARG A 121 -1.54 17.35 14.66
C ARG A 121 -0.45 16.84 15.59
N ALA A 122 -0.80 16.34 16.78
CA ALA A 122 0.16 15.72 17.70
C ALA A 122 -0.11 14.23 17.93
N GLY A 123 -0.97 13.61 17.11
CA GLY A 123 -1.16 12.17 17.10
C GLY A 123 -0.14 11.48 16.19
N ARG A 124 0.20 10.23 16.49
CA ARG A 124 1.31 9.55 15.83
C ARG A 124 0.97 8.15 15.32
N VAL A 125 1.48 7.82 14.14
CA VAL A 125 1.42 6.46 13.58
C VAL A 125 2.84 5.93 13.38
N GLU A 126 3.09 4.72 13.87
CA GLU A 126 4.25 3.90 13.52
C GLU A 126 3.79 2.70 12.70
N SER A 127 3.91 2.79 11.37
CA SER A 127 3.68 1.67 10.46
C SER A 127 5.02 1.20 9.93
N VAL A 128 5.70 0.34 10.69
CA VAL A 128 7.07 -0.11 10.39
C VAL A 128 7.07 -1.61 10.10
N GLY A 129 6.99 -1.93 8.81
CA GLY A 129 7.13 -3.29 8.30
C GLY A 129 8.58 -3.71 8.09
N THR A 130 8.76 -4.85 7.44
CA THR A 130 10.07 -5.22 6.84
C THR A 130 9.90 -5.61 5.39
N ALA A 131 11.01 -5.75 4.65
CA ALA A 131 10.96 -6.23 3.27
C ALA A 131 10.32 -7.63 3.15
N GLU A 132 10.50 -8.48 4.16
CA GLU A 132 9.96 -9.84 4.22
C GLU A 132 8.52 -9.89 4.77
N ALA A 133 8.15 -8.92 5.61
CA ALA A 133 6.83 -8.80 6.22
C ALA A 133 6.32 -7.36 6.13
N PRO A 134 5.98 -6.87 4.92
CA PRO A 134 5.43 -5.54 4.80
C PRO A 134 4.07 -5.43 5.50
N ILE A 135 3.65 -4.21 5.84
CA ILE A 135 2.28 -3.95 6.32
C ILE A 135 1.39 -3.70 5.10
N LEU A 136 0.15 -4.19 5.08
CA LEU A 136 -0.76 -4.00 3.93
C LEU A 136 -2.03 -3.23 4.33
N PHE A 137 -2.22 -2.06 3.73
CA PHE A 137 -3.46 -1.31 3.71
C PHE A 137 -4.14 -1.53 2.36
N THR A 138 -5.34 -2.12 2.36
CA THR A 138 -6.08 -2.42 1.13
C THR A 138 -7.58 -2.26 1.31
N SER A 139 -8.29 -2.22 0.19
CA SER A 139 -9.74 -2.14 0.16
C SER A 139 -10.38 -3.44 0.63
N LYS A 140 -11.37 -3.33 1.53
CA LYS A 140 -12.14 -4.47 2.01
C LYS A 140 -12.87 -5.19 0.88
N ASN A 141 -13.45 -4.45 -0.07
CA ASN A 141 -14.21 -5.01 -1.19
C ASN A 141 -13.34 -5.31 -2.42
N GLY A 142 -12.04 -4.99 -2.37
CA GLY A 142 -11.10 -5.18 -3.48
C GLY A 142 -11.24 -4.15 -4.61
N LEU A 143 -12.13 -3.17 -4.50
CA LEU A 143 -12.28 -2.10 -5.49
C LEU A 143 -11.26 -0.98 -5.21
N SER A 144 -10.65 -0.47 -6.29
CA SER A 144 -9.87 0.76 -6.26
C SER A 144 -10.76 1.96 -6.00
N GLY A 145 -10.23 3.01 -5.37
CA GLY A 145 -11.02 4.20 -5.03
C GLY A 145 -12.04 3.96 -3.92
N SER A 146 -11.93 2.85 -3.19
CA SER A 146 -12.99 2.45 -2.27
C SER A 146 -12.88 3.20 -0.94
N PHE A 147 -11.67 3.31 -0.36
CA PHE A 147 -11.45 3.94 0.95
C PHE A 147 -10.74 5.29 0.83
N GLY A 148 -10.71 6.03 1.95
CA GLY A 148 -10.53 7.48 1.92
C GLY A 148 -11.84 8.17 1.57
N ALA A 149 -11.96 9.46 1.87
CA ALA A 149 -13.17 10.23 1.58
C ALA A 149 -12.82 11.63 1.05
N GLY A 150 -13.45 12.04 -0.05
CA GLY A 150 -13.13 13.32 -0.68
C GLY A 150 -11.69 13.34 -1.20
N ALA A 151 -10.93 14.38 -0.86
CA ALA A 151 -9.52 14.53 -1.18
C ALA A 151 -8.62 14.00 -0.04
N GLU A 152 -8.87 12.79 0.46
CA GLU A 152 -8.08 12.18 1.55
C GLU A 152 -7.66 10.74 1.22
N GLY A 153 -6.57 10.26 1.82
CA GLY A 153 -6.09 8.89 1.66
C GLY A 153 -6.70 7.90 2.66
N GLY A 154 -6.25 6.65 2.62
CA GLY A 154 -6.61 5.65 3.64
C GLY A 154 -5.88 5.82 4.96
N LEU A 155 -4.64 6.29 4.88
CA LEU A 155 -3.82 6.72 6.00
C LEU A 155 -3.55 8.22 5.86
N ASN A 156 -3.93 9.03 6.84
CA ASN A 156 -3.80 10.48 6.81
C ASN A 156 -2.99 10.94 8.00
N ILE A 157 -1.86 11.59 7.75
CA ILE A 157 -0.87 11.93 8.76
C ILE A 157 -0.59 13.44 8.69
N PHE A 158 -0.65 14.11 9.83
CA PHE A 158 -0.18 15.49 9.94
C PHE A 158 1.34 15.54 10.15
N ALA A 159 1.98 16.50 9.49
CA ALA A 159 3.30 16.97 9.87
C ALA A 159 3.22 17.67 11.24
N VAL A 160 4.26 17.54 12.04
CA VAL A 160 4.27 17.95 13.44
C VAL A 160 5.16 19.17 13.64
N GLU A 161 4.71 20.19 14.38
CA GLU A 161 5.59 21.32 14.75
C GLU A 161 6.46 21.00 15.97
N THR A 162 5.99 20.07 16.81
CA THR A 162 6.67 19.63 18.03
C THR A 162 6.39 18.16 18.27
N GLY A 163 7.37 17.42 18.76
CA GLY A 163 7.26 15.99 19.05
C GLY A 163 7.97 15.15 18.00
N GLU A 164 7.69 13.85 18.01
CA GLU A 164 8.28 12.93 17.03
C GLU A 164 7.32 12.75 15.85
N PRO A 165 7.80 12.85 14.60
CA PRO A 165 6.95 12.62 13.45
C PRO A 165 6.51 11.16 13.37
N SER A 166 5.42 10.93 12.64
CA SER A 166 4.98 9.57 12.28
C SER A 166 5.98 8.91 11.33
N VAL A 167 6.02 7.58 11.34
CA VAL A 167 6.93 6.78 10.52
C VAL A 167 6.12 5.74 9.73
N VAL A 168 6.35 5.69 8.42
CA VAL A 168 5.75 4.72 7.51
C VAL A 168 6.87 4.11 6.67
N GLU A 169 7.16 2.84 6.94
CA GLU A 169 8.24 2.09 6.30
C GLU A 169 7.79 0.69 5.93
N HIS A 170 8.24 0.19 4.77
CA HIS A 170 7.90 -1.15 4.29
C HIS A 170 6.39 -1.41 4.32
N THR A 171 5.60 -0.39 3.97
CA THR A 171 4.14 -0.46 3.93
C THR A 171 3.66 -0.47 2.49
N ILE A 172 2.69 -1.32 2.20
CA ILE A 172 1.96 -1.38 0.94
C ILE A 172 0.62 -0.69 1.17
N ILE A 173 0.33 0.36 0.39
CA ILE A 173 -0.96 1.04 0.42
C ILE A 173 -1.57 1.01 -0.98
N GLU A 174 -2.70 0.31 -1.10
CA GLU A 174 -3.32 0.06 -2.40
C GLU A 174 -4.82 0.25 -2.44
N ARG A 175 -5.36 0.53 -3.62
CA ARG A 175 -6.81 0.55 -3.89
C ARG A 175 -7.59 1.61 -3.11
N GLY A 176 -6.93 2.66 -2.63
CA GLY A 176 -7.55 3.85 -2.06
C GLY A 176 -7.98 4.86 -3.13
N ILE A 177 -8.69 5.91 -2.71
CA ILE A 177 -8.85 7.13 -3.52
C ILE A 177 -7.46 7.77 -3.69
N HIS A 178 -6.84 8.14 -2.57
CA HIS A 178 -5.40 8.33 -2.47
C HIS A 178 -4.84 7.20 -1.59
N GLY A 179 -3.58 6.84 -1.78
CA GLY A 179 -2.94 5.88 -0.88
C GLY A 179 -2.83 6.48 0.52
N MET A 180 -2.00 7.51 0.63
CA MET A 180 -1.77 8.25 1.86
C MET A 180 -2.02 9.74 1.66
N GLY A 181 -2.44 10.44 2.72
CA GLY A 181 -2.47 11.89 2.77
C GLY A 181 -1.49 12.42 3.81
N ILE A 182 -0.70 13.43 3.44
CA ILE A 182 0.18 14.18 4.33
C ILE A 182 -0.36 15.60 4.45
N PHE A 183 -0.60 16.03 5.68
CA PHE A 183 -1.29 17.29 5.97
C PHE A 183 -0.45 18.23 6.80
N GLY A 184 -0.68 19.53 6.64
CA GLY A 184 -0.09 20.56 7.49
C GLY A 184 1.41 20.77 7.28
N LEU A 185 1.95 20.47 6.09
CA LEU A 185 3.35 20.81 5.80
C LEU A 185 3.55 22.32 5.82
N SER A 186 4.61 22.74 6.49
CA SER A 186 5.09 24.12 6.55
C SER A 186 6.59 24.14 6.80
N SER A 187 7.22 25.30 6.66
CA SER A 187 8.64 25.54 6.94
C SER A 187 9.05 25.27 8.39
N ASN A 188 8.10 25.20 9.33
CA ASN A 188 8.35 24.94 10.74
C ASN A 188 7.85 23.57 11.21
N ALA A 189 7.32 22.74 10.29
CA ALA A 189 6.83 21.41 10.62
C ALA A 189 7.82 20.33 10.17
N ASP A 190 7.99 19.32 11.02
CA ASP A 190 8.69 18.10 10.70
C ASP A 190 7.73 17.16 9.94
N PRO A 191 8.03 16.82 8.67
CA PRO A 191 7.21 15.88 7.89
C PRO A 191 7.30 14.46 8.45
N PRO A 192 6.31 13.59 8.19
CA PRO A 192 6.44 12.18 8.50
C PRO A 192 7.59 11.53 7.72
N VAL A 193 8.24 10.54 8.32
CA VAL A 193 9.24 9.71 7.65
C VAL A 193 8.49 8.69 6.79
N VAL A 194 8.66 8.78 5.48
CA VAL A 194 7.98 7.91 4.51
C VAL A 194 9.02 7.35 3.56
N ARG A 195 9.43 6.10 3.75
CA ARG A 195 10.48 5.47 2.93
C ARG A 195 10.25 3.99 2.71
N ASP A 196 10.84 3.44 1.66
CA ASP A 196 10.79 2.00 1.34
C ASP A 196 9.36 1.43 1.25
N ASN A 197 8.37 2.26 0.90
CA ASN A 197 6.98 1.86 0.77
C ASN A 197 6.61 1.50 -0.67
N THR A 198 5.42 0.93 -0.84
CA THR A 198 4.83 0.59 -2.13
C THR A 198 3.42 1.17 -2.17
N LEU A 199 3.21 2.23 -2.94
CA LEU A 199 1.92 2.87 -3.11
C LEU A 199 1.39 2.60 -4.51
N ARG A 200 0.26 1.89 -4.60
CA ARG A 200 -0.17 1.35 -5.89
C ARG A 200 -1.64 1.19 -6.10
N ASP A 201 -2.05 1.27 -7.37
CA ASP A 201 -3.44 1.07 -7.77
C ASP A 201 -4.41 1.96 -6.97
N ASN A 202 -3.97 3.17 -6.61
CA ASN A 202 -4.82 4.19 -6.01
C ASN A 202 -5.43 5.04 -7.11
N GLU A 203 -6.70 5.44 -6.98
CA GLU A 203 -7.44 6.11 -8.06
C GLU A 203 -6.80 7.44 -8.49
N ASN A 204 -6.38 8.24 -7.50
CA ASN A 204 -5.80 9.56 -7.67
C ASN A 204 -4.29 9.52 -7.39
N PHE A 205 -3.83 9.90 -6.20
CA PHE A 205 -2.40 9.97 -5.90
C PHE A 205 -1.95 8.82 -5.00
N GLY A 206 -0.70 8.36 -5.17
CA GLY A 206 -0.05 7.54 -4.15
C GLY A 206 0.02 8.30 -2.82
N ILE A 207 0.61 9.49 -2.85
CA ILE A 207 0.64 10.44 -1.73
C ILE A 207 -0.05 11.74 -2.15
N LEU A 208 -1.12 12.09 -1.47
CA LEU A 208 -1.67 13.43 -1.51
C LEU A 208 -0.97 14.29 -0.45
N VAL A 209 -0.56 15.49 -0.82
CA VAL A 209 0.10 16.46 0.04
C VAL A 209 -0.78 17.71 0.15
N THR A 210 -0.98 18.18 1.39
CA THR A 210 -1.58 19.47 1.67
C THR A 210 -0.67 20.27 2.60
N CYS A 211 -0.63 21.58 2.39
CA CYS A 211 0.33 22.47 3.01
C CYS A 211 -0.40 23.63 3.68
N ASP A 212 0.13 24.09 4.81
CA ASP A 212 -0.39 25.24 5.54
C ASP A 212 0.17 26.58 5.00
N GLU A 213 1.15 26.52 4.08
CA GLU A 213 1.74 27.69 3.43
C GLU A 213 2.14 27.43 1.98
N ASP A 214 2.16 28.50 1.18
CA ASP A 214 2.72 28.48 -0.17
C ASP A 214 4.22 28.23 -0.12
N GLY A 215 4.68 27.23 -0.88
CA GLY A 215 6.11 26.91 -0.96
C GLY A 215 6.66 26.11 0.23
N ALA A 216 5.78 25.50 1.03
CA ALA A 216 6.19 24.53 2.05
C ALA A 216 7.10 23.45 1.42
N PRO A 217 8.19 23.05 2.10
CA PRO A 217 9.08 22.02 1.58
C PRO A 217 8.39 20.66 1.60
N ILE A 218 8.14 20.10 0.43
CA ILE A 218 7.66 18.71 0.29
C ILE A 218 8.88 17.78 0.29
N PRO A 219 8.91 16.73 1.13
CA PRO A 219 9.96 15.70 1.06
C PRO A 219 10.05 15.04 -0.31
N ASP A 220 11.25 14.61 -0.69
CA ASP A 220 11.48 13.85 -1.91
C ASP A 220 11.15 12.37 -1.67
N PHE A 221 9.85 12.06 -1.64
CA PHE A 221 9.38 10.71 -1.38
C PHE A 221 9.87 9.69 -2.43
N ASP A 222 10.19 10.12 -3.65
CA ASP A 222 10.74 9.21 -4.67
C ASP A 222 12.19 8.83 -4.34
N ALA A 223 13.00 9.79 -3.87
CA ALA A 223 14.37 9.52 -3.45
C ALA A 223 14.47 8.65 -2.19
N ASP A 224 13.41 8.60 -1.37
CA ASP A 224 13.33 7.81 -0.14
C ASP A 224 13.00 6.33 -0.37
N GLY A 225 13.12 5.82 -1.60
CA GLY A 225 12.95 4.40 -1.90
C GLY A 225 11.49 3.93 -1.96
N ASN A 226 10.53 4.86 -1.97
CA ASN A 226 9.14 4.54 -2.21
C ASN A 226 8.92 4.15 -3.69
N LEU A 227 8.05 3.18 -3.92
CA LEU A 227 7.68 2.70 -5.24
C LEU A 227 6.23 3.07 -5.55
N PHE A 228 6.02 3.75 -6.67
CA PHE A 228 4.70 4.17 -7.15
C PHE A 228 4.34 3.44 -8.44
N PHE A 229 3.12 2.89 -8.53
CA PHE A 229 2.65 2.25 -9.76
C PHE A 229 1.14 2.21 -9.87
N ASN A 230 0.65 2.40 -11.09
CA ASN A 230 -0.79 2.37 -11.42
C ASN A 230 -1.64 3.32 -10.55
N ASN A 231 -1.05 4.38 -10.01
CA ASN A 231 -1.80 5.48 -9.42
C ASN A 231 -2.17 6.49 -10.52
N GLY A 232 -3.21 7.30 -10.33
CA GLY A 232 -3.48 8.46 -11.19
C GLY A 232 -2.34 9.50 -11.20
N GLY A 233 -1.59 9.60 -10.12
CA GLY A 233 -0.34 10.35 -9.93
C GLY A 233 0.48 9.81 -8.76
N GLU A 234 1.75 10.16 -8.68
CA GLU A 234 2.66 9.61 -7.66
C GLU A 234 2.52 10.38 -6.35
N VAL A 235 2.99 11.63 -6.34
CA VAL A 235 2.89 12.59 -5.24
C VAL A 235 2.21 13.85 -5.77
N SER A 236 1.20 14.38 -5.06
CA SER A 236 0.61 15.68 -5.44
C SER A 236 1.51 16.84 -5.01
N GLY A 237 1.32 18.01 -5.62
CA GLY A 237 1.84 19.25 -5.06
C GLY A 237 1.03 19.70 -3.84
N CYS A 238 1.45 20.80 -3.22
CA CYS A 238 0.60 21.57 -2.32
C CYS A 238 -0.57 22.15 -3.11
N ASP A 239 -1.69 21.43 -3.22
CA ASP A 239 -2.92 22.03 -3.71
C ASP A 239 -3.49 22.87 -2.56
N GLY A 240 -3.36 24.20 -2.71
CA GLY A 240 -3.88 25.18 -1.77
C GLY A 240 -5.39 25.00 -1.56
N THR A 241 -5.79 25.03 -0.29
CA THR A 241 -7.18 24.96 0.22
C THR A 241 -8.21 25.72 -0.60
#